data_AF-A0A957J0W9-F1
#
_entry.id   AF-A0A957J0W9-F1
#
_cell.length_a   1.000
_cell.length_b   1.000
_cell.length_c   1.000
_cell.angle_alpha   90.00
_cell.angle_beta   90.00
_cell.angle_gamma   90.00
#
_symmetry.space_group_name_H-M   'P 1'
#
loop_
_entity.id
_entity.type
_entity.pdbx_description
1 polymer ?
#
loop_
_entity_poly.entity_id
_entity_poly.type
_entity_poly.pdbx_seq_one_letter_code
_entity_poly.pdbx_strand_id
1 'polypeptide(L)'
;MLASLVLTCLMALPYAVAYLAAPADLAFTGLIMNPEDSQTYFAKILQGFDGAWQYTIPFTPEPHAPALVGIFYVWLGRLARLLGLAPIVIWHAARVVAQLILFGVT
;
A
#
# COMPACT_ATOMS: atom_id res chain seq x y z
N MET A 1 13.86 19.12 5.30
CA MET A 1 14.28 17.78 5.81
C MET A 1 13.79 17.49 7.24
N LEU A 2 13.99 18.35 8.24
CA LEU A 2 13.45 18.12 9.59
C LEU A 2 11.90 18.09 9.61
N ALA A 3 11.26 19.06 8.95
CA ALA A 3 9.81 19.16 8.91
C ALA A 3 9.16 17.91 8.26
N SER A 4 9.72 17.40 7.17
CA SER A 4 9.20 16.19 6.50
C SER A 4 9.29 14.95 7.37
N LEU A 5 10.37 14.78 8.14
CA LEU A 5 10.50 13.69 9.12
C LEU A 5 9.43 13.81 10.22
N VAL A 6 9.27 15.00 10.81
CA VAL A 6 8.25 15.24 11.85
C VAL A 6 6.86 14.92 11.33
N LEU A 7 6.49 15.44 10.15
CA LEU A 7 5.18 15.18 9.54
C LEU A 7 4.97 13.70 9.22
N THR A 8 5.98 13.01 8.70
CA THR A 8 5.92 11.57 8.42
C THR A 8 5.65 10.76 9.70
N CYS A 9 6.36 11.05 10.78
CA CYS A 9 6.12 10.41 12.08
C CYS A 9 4.72 10.69 12.62
N LEU A 10 4.27 11.96 12.56
CA LEU A 10 2.94 12.34 12.99
C LEU A 10 1.85 11.62 12.20
N MET A 11 2.02 11.46 10.89
CA MET A 11 1.06 10.73 10.04
C MET A 11 1.08 9.20 10.25
N ALA A 12 2.12 8.65 10.85
CA ALA A 12 2.19 7.23 11.23
C ALA A 12 1.47 6.93 12.55
N LEU A 13 1.31 7.92 13.44
CA LEU A 13 0.65 7.76 14.74
C LEU A 13 -0.74 7.09 14.68
N PRO A 14 -1.70 7.52 13.83
CA PRO A 14 -3.03 6.90 13.82
C PRO A 14 -2.97 5.42 13.41
N TYR A 15 -1.98 5.02 12.60
CA TYR A 15 -1.77 3.61 12.24
C TYR A 15 -1.21 2.82 13.42
N ALA A 16 -0.22 3.37 14.13
CA ALA A 16 0.33 2.73 15.32
C ALA A 16 -0.75 2.54 16.40
N VAL A 17 -1.57 3.58 16.65
CA VAL A 17 -2.71 3.48 17.56
C VAL A 17 -3.70 2.40 17.12
N ALA A 18 -4.04 2.34 15.83
CA ALA A 18 -4.97 1.32 15.32
C ALA A 18 -4.43 -0.12 15.47
N TYR A 19 -3.13 -0.35 15.25
CA TYR A 19 -2.53 -1.67 15.50
C TYR A 19 -2.50 -2.02 16.99
N LEU A 20 -2.22 -1.05 17.87
CA LEU A 20 -2.16 -1.28 19.32
C LEU A 20 -3.54 -1.44 19.97
N ALA A 21 -4.56 -0.80 19.38
CA ALA A 21 -5.94 -0.83 19.88
C ALA A 21 -6.79 -1.94 19.22
N ALA A 22 -6.22 -2.77 18.34
CA ALA A 22 -6.94 -3.87 17.72
C ALA A 22 -7.46 -4.85 18.78
N PRO A 23 -8.76 -5.23 18.76
CA PRO A 23 -9.31 -6.25 19.66
C PRO A 23 -8.55 -7.58 19.54
N ALA A 24 -8.48 -8.36 20.62
CA ALA A 24 -7.66 -9.57 20.66
C ALA A 24 -8.07 -10.66 19.65
N ASP A 25 -9.33 -10.62 19.19
CA ASP A 25 -9.92 -11.52 18.21
C ASP A 25 -9.90 -10.98 16.77
N LEU A 26 -9.38 -9.77 16.55
CA LEU A 26 -9.34 -9.10 15.26
C LEU A 26 -7.94 -8.58 14.94
N ALA A 27 -7.68 -8.39 13.64
CA ALA A 27 -6.45 -7.77 13.17
C ALA A 27 -6.77 -6.47 12.43
N PHE A 28 -6.03 -5.40 12.74
CA PHE A 28 -6.11 -4.19 11.94
C PHE A 28 -5.51 -4.44 10.55
N THR A 29 -6.24 -4.05 9.51
CA THR A 29 -5.87 -4.30 8.10
C THR A 29 -4.75 -3.40 7.59
N GLY A 30 -4.34 -2.39 8.37
CA GLY A 30 -3.31 -1.43 8.00
C GLY A 30 -3.79 -0.23 7.18
N LEU A 31 -5.12 -0.10 7.01
CA LEU A 31 -5.78 0.93 6.21
C LEU A 31 -6.77 1.73 7.07
N ILE A 32 -6.64 3.05 7.07
CA ILE A 32 -7.52 3.95 7.84
C ILE A 32 -8.53 4.66 6.95
N MET A 33 -8.10 5.14 5.78
CA MET A 33 -8.92 5.96 4.90
C MET A 33 -9.29 5.18 3.65
N ASN A 34 -10.57 5.26 3.26
CA ASN A 34 -11.12 4.64 2.06
C ASN A 34 -10.73 3.15 1.94
N PRO A 35 -11.12 2.32 2.92
CA PRO A 35 -10.75 0.91 2.95
C PRO A 35 -11.27 0.17 1.71
N GLU A 36 -12.45 0.53 1.18
CA GLU A 36 -13.04 -0.04 -0.03
C GLU A 36 -12.16 0.15 -1.27
N ASP A 37 -11.73 1.38 -1.59
CA ASP A 37 -10.85 1.59 -2.74
C ASP A 37 -9.44 1.07 -2.46
N SER A 38 -9.01 1.11 -1.20
CA SER A 38 -7.69 0.62 -0.79
C SER A 38 -7.50 -0.87 -1.06
N GLN A 39 -8.57 -1.67 -0.98
CA GLN A 39 -8.51 -3.08 -1.40
C GLN A 39 -8.11 -3.22 -2.87
N THR A 40 -8.49 -2.28 -3.73
CA THR A 40 -8.09 -2.32 -5.14
C THR A 40 -6.60 -2.05 -5.33
N TYR A 41 -5.94 -1.28 -4.45
CA TYR A 41 -4.48 -1.11 -4.47
C TYR A 41 -3.78 -2.37 -3.98
N PHE A 42 -4.28 -3.01 -2.93
CA PHE A 42 -3.75 -4.28 -2.44
C PHE A 42 -3.91 -5.41 -3.46
N ALA A 43 -5.01 -5.46 -4.19
CA ALA A 43 -5.17 -6.42 -5.30
C ALA A 43 -4.09 -6.22 -6.38
N LYS A 44 -3.74 -4.98 -6.71
CA LYS A 44 -2.65 -4.66 -7.66
C LYS A 44 -1.29 -5.09 -7.09
N ILE A 45 -1.00 -4.77 -5.83
CA ILE A 45 0.23 -5.20 -5.15
C ILE A 45 0.33 -6.72 -5.11
N LEU A 46 -0.77 -7.42 -4.79
CA LEU A 46 -0.78 -8.88 -4.72
C LEU A 46 -0.55 -9.51 -6.10
N GLN A 47 -1.22 -9.04 -7.16
CA GLN A 47 -0.95 -9.54 -8.51
C GLN A 47 0.51 -9.31 -8.93
N GLY A 48 1.07 -8.14 -8.61
CA GLY A 48 2.48 -7.86 -8.82
C GLY A 48 3.40 -8.80 -8.05
N PHE A 49 3.08 -9.05 -6.78
CA PHE A 49 3.79 -10.01 -5.93
C PHE A 49 3.74 -11.42 -6.53
N ASP A 50 2.60 -11.83 -7.07
CA ASP A 50 2.40 -13.13 -7.73
C ASP A 50 3.05 -13.20 -9.13
N GLY A 51 3.62 -12.09 -9.60
CA GLY A 51 4.50 -12.05 -10.79
C GLY A 51 3.93 -11.30 -11.98
N ALA A 52 2.70 -10.78 -11.89
CA ALA A 52 2.08 -10.01 -12.94
C ALA A 52 2.85 -8.72 -13.26
N TRP A 53 2.75 -8.30 -14.52
CA TRP A 53 3.31 -7.03 -15.00
C TRP A 53 2.24 -6.01 -15.33
N GLN A 54 0.98 -6.43 -15.43
CA GLN A 54 -0.18 -5.59 -15.74
C GLN A 54 -1.29 -6.00 -14.78
N TYR A 55 -2.28 -5.12 -14.60
CA TYR A 55 -3.38 -5.38 -13.68
C TYR A 55 -4.60 -5.96 -14.41
N THR A 56 -5.17 -7.02 -13.85
CA THR A 56 -6.49 -7.54 -14.22
C THR A 56 -7.45 -7.26 -13.07
N ILE A 57 -8.68 -6.82 -13.32
CA ILE A 57 -9.60 -6.42 -12.25
C ILE A 57 -10.24 -7.71 -11.70
N PRO A 58 -10.00 -8.09 -10.44
CA PRO A 58 -10.60 -9.31 -9.88
C PRO A 58 -12.03 -9.08 -9.36
N PHE A 59 -12.49 -7.82 -9.37
CA PHE A 59 -13.78 -7.40 -8.80
C PHE A 59 -14.92 -7.36 -9.81
N THR A 60 -14.72 -7.98 -10.98
CA THR A 60 -15.71 -8.04 -12.07
C THR A 60 -15.66 -9.44 -12.69
N PRO A 61 -16.81 -10.07 -12.99
CA PRO A 61 -16.82 -11.38 -13.65
C PRO A 61 -16.55 -11.32 -15.16
N GLU A 62 -16.66 -10.13 -15.77
CA GLU A 62 -16.50 -9.93 -17.21
C GLU A 62 -15.07 -10.25 -17.65
N PRO A 63 -14.87 -11.15 -18.63
CA PRO A 63 -13.55 -11.42 -19.17
C PRO A 63 -12.99 -10.17 -19.85
N HIS A 64 -11.76 -9.80 -19.50
CA HIS A 64 -11.08 -8.68 -20.13
C HIS A 64 -9.56 -8.87 -20.11
N ALA A 65 -8.87 -8.16 -21.00
CA ALA A 65 -7.41 -8.18 -21.03
C ALA A 65 -6.81 -7.41 -19.83
N PRO A 66 -5.61 -7.78 -19.35
CA PRO A 66 -4.84 -6.97 -18.41
C PRO A 66 -4.52 -5.59 -18.99
N ALA A 67 -4.36 -4.58 -18.13
CA ALA A 67 -4.03 -3.21 -18.54
C ALA A 67 -3.04 -2.52 -17.57
N LEU A 68 -2.45 -1.40 -18.00
CA LEU A 68 -1.53 -0.58 -17.20
C LEU A 68 -2.23 0.35 -16.20
N VAL A 69 -3.36 -0.08 -15.63
CA VAL A 69 -4.16 0.71 -14.68
C VAL A 69 -3.59 0.56 -13.27
N GLY A 70 -3.14 1.66 -12.68
CA GLY A 70 -2.52 1.64 -11.34
C GLY A 70 -1.20 0.84 -11.31
N ILE A 71 -0.47 0.83 -12.43
CA ILE A 71 0.76 0.05 -12.65
C ILE A 71 1.80 0.24 -11.55
N PHE A 72 1.87 1.43 -10.96
CA PHE A 72 2.70 1.75 -9.80
C PHE A 72 2.56 0.70 -8.68
N TYR A 73 1.33 0.33 -8.34
CA TYR A 73 1.05 -0.64 -7.27
C TYR A 73 1.42 -2.08 -7.66
N VAL A 74 1.25 -2.44 -8.93
CA VAL A 74 1.73 -3.74 -9.45
C VAL A 74 3.24 -3.85 -9.32
N TRP A 75 3.97 -2.77 -9.66
CA TRP A 75 5.42 -2.76 -9.54
C TRP A 75 5.89 -2.75 -8.08
N LEU A 76 5.16 -2.10 -7.17
CA LEU A 76 5.40 -2.27 -5.73
C LEU A 76 5.26 -3.73 -5.29
N GLY A 77 4.27 -4.46 -5.82
CA GLY A 77 4.14 -5.90 -5.60
C GLY A 77 5.37 -6.70 -6.03
N ARG A 78 5.86 -6.43 -7.25
CA ARG A 78 7.10 -7.07 -7.75
C ARG A 78 8.29 -6.72 -6.87
N LEU A 79 8.43 -5.46 -6.48
CA LEU A 79 9.50 -5.00 -5.59
C LEU A 79 9.41 -5.68 -4.22
N ALA A 80 8.21 -5.81 -3.66
CA ALA A 80 7.98 -6.52 -2.40
C ALA A 80 8.44 -7.97 -2.49
N ARG A 81 8.12 -8.68 -3.58
CA ARG A 81 8.63 -10.04 -3.81
C ARG A 81 10.15 -10.09 -3.92
N LEU A 82 10.76 -9.17 -4.65
CA LEU A 82 12.22 -9.10 -4.80
C LEU A 82 12.92 -8.86 -3.46
N LEU A 83 12.31 -8.06 -2.57
CA LEU A 83 12.84 -7.73 -1.25
C LEU A 83 12.41 -8.71 -0.15
N GLY A 84 11.56 -9.71 -0.45
CA GLY A 84 11.00 -10.62 0.55
C GLY A 84 10.07 -9.94 1.57
N LEU A 85 9.45 -8.82 1.21
CA LEU A 85 8.57 -8.04 2.08
C LEU A 85 7.11 -8.47 1.93
N ALA A 86 6.37 -8.45 3.05
CA ALA A 86 4.92 -8.62 2.99
C ALA A 86 4.25 -7.43 2.25
N PRO A 87 3.12 -7.65 1.55
CA PRO A 87 2.39 -6.59 0.83
C PRO A 87 2.05 -5.36 1.69
N ILE A 88 1.70 -5.56 2.97
CA ILE A 88 1.42 -4.46 3.89
C ILE A 88 2.67 -3.64 4.22
N VAL A 89 3.84 -4.27 4.27
CA VAL A 89 5.11 -3.60 4.56
C VAL A 89 5.52 -2.72 3.37
N ILE A 90 5.42 -3.22 2.13
CA ILE A 90 5.74 -2.39 0.95
C ILE A 90 4.78 -1.21 0.81
N TRP A 91 3.51 -1.40 1.19
CA TRP A 91 2.51 -0.33 1.22
C TRP A 91 2.94 0.79 2.16
N HIS A 92 3.27 0.47 3.42
CA HIS A 92 3.71 1.48 4.38
C HIS A 92 5.06 2.11 3.99
N ALA A 93 6.00 1.33 3.46
CA ALA A 93 7.28 1.85 2.98
C ALA A 93 7.09 2.86 1.83
N ALA A 94 6.28 2.52 0.84
CA ALA A 94 5.95 3.42 -0.27
C ALA A 94 5.30 4.71 0.22
N ARG A 95 4.42 4.62 1.22
CA ARG A 95 3.79 5.80 1.84
C ARG A 95 4.79 6.69 2.56
N VAL A 96 5.70 6.12 3.35
CA VAL A 96 6.76 6.89 4.02
C VAL A 96 7.64 7.61 2.99
N VAL A 97 8.07 6.91 1.94
CA VAL A 97 8.86 7.53 0.86
C VAL A 97 8.09 8.67 0.18
N ALA A 98 6.81 8.45 -0.15
CA ALA A 98 5.97 9.48 -0.75
C ALA A 98 5.78 10.70 0.15
N GLN A 99 5.60 10.50 1.46
CA GLN A 99 5.47 11.59 2.46
C GLN A 99 6.77 12.39 2.57
N LEU A 100 7.92 11.70 2.63
CA LEU A 100 9.23 12.34 2.68
C LEU A 100 9.50 13.18 1.43
N ILE A 101 9.12 12.69 0.24
CA ILE A 101 9.20 13.44 -1.01
C ILE A 101 8.25 14.65 -0.97
N LEU A 102 6.97 14.43 -0.68
CA LEU A 102 5.96 15.49 -0.70
C LEU A 102 6.30 16.67 0.22
N PHE A 103 6.71 16.40 1.45
CA PHE A 103 7.05 17.44 2.43
C PHE A 103 8.53 17.85 2.37
N GLY A 104 9.36 17.12 1.64
CA GLY A 104 10.79 17.39 1.51
C GLY A 104 11.14 18.44 0.46
N VAL A 105 10.22 18.74 -0.47
CA VAL A 105 10.39 19.73 -1.55
C VAL A 105 9.99 21.15 -1.09
N THR A 106 10.19 21.44 0.20
CA THR A 106 9.99 22.77 0.81
C THR A 106 11.33 23.47 1.00
#